data_AF-A0A1M4TRX0-F1
#
_entry.id   AF-A0A1M4TRX0-F1
#
_cell.length_a   1.000
_cell.length_b   1.000
_cell.length_c   1.000
_cell.angle_alpha   90.00
_cell.angle_beta   90.00
_cell.angle_gamma   90.00
#
_symmetry.space_group_name_H-M   'P 1'
#
loop_
_entity.id
_entity.type
_entity.pdbx_description
1 polymer ?
#
loop_
_entity_poly.entity_id
_entity_poly.type
_entity_poly.pdbx_seq_one_letter_code
_entity_poly.pdbx_strand_id
1 'polypeptide(L)'
;MGEKTFLIKEKTINGLKEMKKNENVDYGKLADKIAELKEMEDKLKARRVELQKKLTEQLPRPLDKATLYVEGSKAKLKVSWTESYKISQKEAKIFAERYPRVAQKVFSITYKPKKSSISTMERTIKDAPEYEKPLLELKQIIKIEEDVRVSIEKAGEKDE
;
A
#
# COMPACT_ATOMS: atom_id res chain seq x y z
N MET A 1 23.29 6.28 28.35
CA MET A 1 21.96 6.92 28.53
C MET A 1 22.22 8.37 28.87
N GLY A 2 21.86 9.32 27.99
CA GLY A 2 22.03 10.75 28.26
C GLY A 2 20.70 11.34 28.71
N GLU A 3 20.63 11.81 29.95
CA GLU A 3 19.47 12.55 30.45
C GLU A 3 19.36 13.87 29.67
N LYS A 4 18.26 14.04 28.94
CA LYS A 4 17.93 15.31 28.28
C LYS A 4 17.21 16.19 29.28
N THR A 5 17.94 17.15 29.86
CA THR A 5 17.37 18.19 30.70
C THR A 5 16.71 19.25 29.82
N PHE A 6 15.39 19.43 29.95
CA PHE A 6 14.66 20.49 29.25
C PHE A 6 14.51 21.72 30.15
N LEU A 7 14.96 22.89 29.69
CA LEU A 7 14.81 24.16 30.41
C LEU A 7 13.38 24.69 30.20
N ILE A 8 12.49 24.46 31.17
CA ILE A 8 11.10 24.90 31.11
C ILE A 8 11.00 26.35 31.60
N LYS A 9 10.54 27.28 30.75
CA LYS A 9 10.33 28.69 31.10
C LYS A 9 9.15 28.85 32.06
N GLU A 10 9.24 29.84 32.96
CA GLU A 10 8.29 30.11 34.05
C GLU A 10 6.82 30.26 33.60
N LYS A 11 6.60 30.81 32.39
CA LYS A 11 5.28 30.95 31.77
C LYS A 11 4.63 29.60 31.43
N THR A 12 5.44 28.60 31.07
CA THR A 12 5.01 27.22 30.83
C THR A 12 4.65 26.52 32.14
N ILE A 13 5.36 26.84 33.24
CA ILE A 13 5.07 26.33 34.58
C ILE A 13 3.72 26.87 35.09
N ASN A 14 3.42 28.15 34.88
CA ASN A 14 2.14 28.73 35.27
C ASN A 14 0.98 28.19 34.41
N GLY A 15 1.15 28.02 33.10
CA GLY A 15 0.17 27.35 32.25
C GLY A 15 -0.09 25.88 32.65
N LEU A 16 0.95 25.15 33.07
CA LEU A 16 0.83 23.80 33.61
C LEU A 16 0.12 23.75 34.98
N LYS A 17 0.32 24.77 35.83
CA LYS A 17 -0.36 24.90 37.12
C LYS A 17 -1.84 25.25 36.97
N GLU A 18 -2.20 26.05 35.98
CA GLU A 18 -3.60 26.37 35.65
C GLU A 18 -4.32 25.16 35.06
N MET A 19 -3.66 24.36 34.21
CA MET A 19 -4.20 23.09 33.71
C MET A 19 -4.44 22.05 34.84
N LYS A 20 -3.60 22.03 35.89
CA LYS A 20 -3.78 21.14 37.05
C LYS A 20 -5.01 21.45 37.91
N LYS A 21 -5.63 22.63 37.77
CA LYS A 21 -6.73 23.05 38.64
C LYS A 21 -8.11 22.62 38.18
N ASN A 22 -8.29 22.24 36.91
CA ASN A 22 -9.63 22.08 36.33
C ASN A 22 -10.02 20.68 35.88
N GLU A 23 -9.18 19.66 36.03
CA GLU A 23 -9.62 18.30 35.69
C GLU A 23 -8.79 17.26 36.45
N ASN A 24 -9.43 16.54 37.37
CA ASN A 24 -8.87 15.32 37.96
C ASN A 24 -8.95 14.19 36.92
N VAL A 25 -8.25 14.37 35.80
CA VAL A 25 -8.20 13.42 34.70
C VAL A 25 -7.21 12.33 35.08
N ASP A 26 -7.73 11.15 35.33
CA ASP A 26 -6.93 9.95 35.56
C ASP A 26 -6.35 9.45 34.23
N TYR A 27 -5.16 9.97 33.89
CA TYR A 27 -4.46 9.62 32.66
C TYR A 27 -4.12 8.13 32.56
N GLY A 28 -3.99 7.42 33.69
CA GLY A 28 -3.79 5.96 33.71
C GLY A 28 -5.03 5.24 33.16
N LYS A 29 -6.21 5.58 33.68
CA LYS A 29 -7.49 5.05 33.15
C LYS A 29 -7.72 5.39 31.68
N LEU A 30 -7.26 6.54 31.21
CA LEU A 30 -7.35 6.88 29.78
C LEU A 30 -6.40 6.02 28.94
N ALA A 31 -5.17 5.79 29.41
CA ALA A 31 -4.21 4.94 28.72
C ALA A 31 -4.69 3.48 28.64
N ASP A 32 -5.28 2.96 29.72
CA ASP A 32 -5.86 1.61 29.75
C ASP A 32 -7.00 1.49 28.72
N LYS A 33 -7.93 2.45 28.69
CA LYS A 33 -9.01 2.48 27.69
C LYS A 33 -8.50 2.56 26.25
N ILE A 34 -7.44 3.33 26.01
CA ILE A 34 -6.82 3.43 24.67
C ILE A 34 -6.23 2.08 24.26
N ALA A 35 -5.57 1.38 25.19
CA ALA A 35 -5.04 0.04 24.93
C ALA A 35 -6.15 -0.96 24.62
N GLU A 36 -7.24 -0.97 25.40
CA GLU A 36 -8.41 -1.82 25.16
C GLU A 36 -9.05 -1.55 23.78
N LEU A 37 -9.21 -0.27 23.41
CA LEU A 37 -9.72 0.11 22.09
C LEU A 37 -8.80 -0.38 20.98
N LYS A 38 -7.48 -0.25 21.14
CA LYS A 38 -6.51 -0.73 20.17
C LYS A 38 -6.59 -2.24 19.98
N GLU A 39 -6.71 -3.01 21.06
CA GLU A 39 -6.89 -4.47 20.97
C GLU A 39 -8.18 -4.85 20.24
N MET A 40 -9.28 -4.11 20.48
CA MET A 40 -10.53 -4.30 19.77
C MET A 40 -10.39 -3.96 18.28
N GLU A 41 -9.71 -2.86 17.93
CA GLU A 41 -9.43 -2.47 16.55
C GLU A 41 -8.61 -3.53 15.82
N ASP A 42 -7.57 -4.08 16.45
CA ASP A 42 -6.74 -5.12 15.86
C ASP A 42 -7.54 -6.41 15.61
N LYS A 43 -8.41 -6.80 16.55
CA LYS A 43 -9.35 -7.93 16.38
C LYS A 43 -10.33 -7.70 15.23
N LEU A 44 -10.92 -6.50 15.16
CA LEU A 44 -11.86 -6.14 14.08
C LEU A 44 -11.15 -6.09 12.72
N LYS A 45 -9.93 -5.56 12.67
CA LYS A 45 -9.10 -5.53 11.48
C LYS A 45 -8.77 -6.94 10.99
N ALA A 46 -8.40 -7.85 11.89
CA ALA A 46 -8.16 -9.26 11.56
C ALA A 46 -9.41 -9.92 10.98
N ARG A 47 -10.57 -9.76 11.63
CA ARG A 47 -11.87 -10.28 11.12
C ARG A 47 -12.23 -9.70 9.76
N ARG A 48 -12.01 -8.40 9.54
CA ARG A 48 -12.23 -7.76 8.24
C ARG A 48 -11.37 -8.40 7.14
N VAL A 49 -10.08 -8.63 7.42
CA VAL A 49 -9.16 -9.28 6.47
C VAL A 49 -9.61 -10.71 6.18
N GLU A 50 -10.05 -11.46 7.18
CA GLU A 50 -10.58 -12.82 6.99
C GLU A 50 -11.84 -12.82 6.10
N LEU A 51 -12.77 -11.90 6.34
CA LEU A 51 -13.98 -11.74 5.51
C LEU A 51 -13.65 -11.35 4.06
N GLN A 52 -12.67 -10.45 3.88
CA GLN A 52 -12.18 -10.10 2.54
C GLN A 52 -11.58 -11.32 1.83
N LYS A 53 -10.79 -12.15 2.52
CA LYS A 53 -10.22 -13.37 1.96
C LYS A 53 -11.31 -14.34 1.51
N LYS A 54 -12.29 -14.62 2.38
CA LYS A 54 -13.44 -15.48 2.06
C LYS A 54 -14.23 -14.96 0.86
N LEU A 55 -14.46 -13.65 0.78
CA LEU A 55 -15.12 -13.02 -0.37
C LEU A 55 -14.31 -13.25 -1.66
N THR A 56 -13.00 -13.01 -1.63
CA THR A 56 -12.15 -13.17 -2.82
C THR A 56 -11.99 -14.62 -3.27
N GLU A 57 -12.03 -15.58 -2.35
CA GLU A 57 -11.96 -17.02 -2.66
C GLU A 57 -13.26 -17.53 -3.32
N GLN A 58 -14.42 -16.97 -2.96
CA GLN A 58 -15.72 -17.38 -3.47
C GLN A 58 -16.12 -16.65 -4.76
N LEU A 59 -15.52 -15.49 -5.06
CA LEU A 59 -15.82 -14.73 -6.27
C LEU A 59 -15.16 -15.36 -7.50
N PRO A 60 -15.92 -15.56 -8.60
CA PRO A 60 -15.32 -15.99 -9.86
C PRO A 60 -14.38 -14.89 -10.38
N ARG A 61 -13.16 -15.28 -10.77
CA ARG A 61 -12.19 -14.37 -11.35
C ARG A 61 -12.65 -13.93 -12.75
N PRO A 62 -12.84 -12.63 -13.01
CA PRO A 62 -13.19 -12.15 -14.34
C PRO A 62 -11.99 -12.30 -15.28
N LEU A 63 -12.22 -12.85 -16.48
CA LEU A 63 -11.18 -13.08 -17.51
C LEU A 63 -10.49 -11.76 -17.92
N ASP A 64 -11.23 -10.66 -17.97
CA ASP A 64 -10.74 -9.37 -18.48
C ASP A 64 -10.12 -8.46 -17.42
N LYS A 65 -9.82 -8.97 -16.22
CA LYS A 65 -9.35 -8.15 -15.07
C LYS A 65 -10.33 -7.02 -14.72
N ALA A 66 -11.60 -7.20 -15.10
CA ALA A 66 -12.67 -6.27 -14.81
C ALA A 66 -12.83 -6.12 -13.29
N THR A 67 -13.17 -4.92 -12.86
CA THR A 67 -13.54 -4.70 -11.46
C THR A 67 -14.95 -5.25 -11.23
N LEU A 68 -15.12 -6.07 -10.21
CA LEU A 68 -16.44 -6.53 -9.78
C LEU A 68 -16.98 -5.62 -8.68
N TYR A 69 -18.27 -5.31 -8.78
CA TYR A 69 -19.00 -4.59 -7.74
C TYR A 69 -19.94 -5.56 -7.04
N VAL A 70 -19.73 -5.76 -5.75
CA VAL A 70 -20.58 -6.60 -4.90
C VAL A 70 -21.40 -5.69 -4.02
N GLU A 71 -22.71 -5.66 -4.25
CA GLU A 71 -23.64 -4.85 -3.48
C GLU A 71 -24.28 -5.68 -2.37
N GLY A 72 -24.15 -5.21 -1.13
CA GLY A 72 -24.85 -5.72 0.03
C GLY A 72 -25.84 -4.69 0.57
N SER A 73 -26.68 -5.09 1.51
CA SER A 73 -27.75 -4.25 2.07
C SER A 73 -27.30 -2.94 2.73
N LYS A 74 -26.01 -2.81 3.07
CA LYS A 74 -25.44 -1.64 3.77
C LYS A 74 -24.18 -1.07 3.13
N ALA A 75 -23.64 -1.70 2.08
CA ALA A 75 -22.36 -1.31 1.49
C ALA A 75 -22.20 -1.86 0.07
N LYS A 76 -21.47 -1.12 -0.75
CA LYS A 76 -21.01 -1.56 -2.08
C LYS A 76 -19.51 -1.80 -2.02
N LEU A 77 -19.07 -3.00 -2.39
CA LEU A 77 -17.67 -3.39 -2.41
C LEU A 77 -17.17 -3.40 -3.85
N LYS A 78 -16.04 -2.75 -4.08
CA LYS A 78 -15.29 -2.77 -5.33
C LYS A 78 -14.15 -3.77 -5.18
N VAL A 79 -14.19 -4.85 -5.95
CA VAL A 79 -13.16 -5.90 -5.99
C VAL A 79 -12.39 -5.78 -7.30
N SER A 80 -11.10 -5.49 -7.22
CA SER A 80 -10.24 -5.33 -8.39
C SER A 80 -9.04 -6.29 -8.34
N TRP A 81 -8.82 -7.01 -9.42
CA TRP A 81 -7.63 -7.84 -9.63
C TRP A 81 -6.56 -7.02 -10.34
N THR A 82 -5.38 -6.93 -9.74
CA THR A 82 -4.25 -6.19 -10.31
C THR A 82 -3.05 -7.10 -10.41
N GLU A 83 -2.32 -7.02 -11.52
CA GLU A 83 -1.04 -7.73 -11.64
C GLU A 83 0.09 -6.78 -11.26
N SER A 84 0.90 -7.20 -10.32
CA SER A 84 2.16 -6.55 -9.97
C SER A 84 3.31 -7.38 -10.50
N TYR A 85 4.25 -6.71 -11.15
CA TYR A 85 5.53 -7.32 -11.53
C TYR A 85 6.50 -7.20 -10.35
N LYS A 86 7.06 -8.33 -9.94
CA LYS A 86 8.12 -8.42 -8.93
C LYS A 86 9.39 -8.96 -9.55
N ILE A 87 10.52 -8.51 -8.99
CA ILE A 87 11.86 -8.93 -9.37
C ILE A 87 12.74 -8.90 -8.12
N SER A 88 13.74 -9.77 -8.06
CA SER A 88 14.76 -9.69 -7.02
C SER A 88 15.59 -8.41 -7.16
N GLN A 89 15.92 -7.76 -6.04
CA GLN A 89 16.80 -6.58 -6.05
C GLN A 89 18.16 -6.88 -6.69
N LYS A 90 18.69 -8.10 -6.51
CA LYS A 90 19.97 -8.51 -7.10
C LYS A 90 19.86 -8.57 -8.63
N GLU A 91 18.81 -9.20 -9.14
CA GLU A 91 18.57 -9.36 -10.58
C GLU A 91 18.26 -8.00 -11.24
N ALA A 92 17.49 -7.16 -10.57
CA ALA A 92 17.18 -5.82 -11.07
C ALA A 92 18.43 -4.93 -11.20
N LYS A 93 19.38 -5.04 -10.27
CA LYS A 93 20.67 -4.35 -10.35
C LYS A 93 21.53 -4.87 -11.49
N ILE A 94 21.66 -6.19 -11.62
CA ILE A 94 22.42 -6.82 -12.73
C ILE A 94 21.83 -6.40 -14.08
N PHE A 95 20.50 -6.40 -14.19
CA PHE A 95 19.81 -5.92 -15.38
C PHE A 95 20.08 -4.44 -15.65
N ALA A 96 20.06 -3.60 -14.60
CA ALA A 96 20.33 -2.17 -14.74
C ALA A 96 21.76 -1.84 -15.15
N GLU A 97 22.74 -2.62 -14.70
CA GLU A 97 24.14 -2.50 -15.13
C GLU A 97 24.30 -2.90 -16.60
N ARG A 98 23.62 -3.97 -17.04
CA ARG A 98 23.68 -4.47 -18.42
C ARG A 98 22.94 -3.57 -19.40
N TYR A 99 21.79 -3.01 -18.99
CA TYR A 99 20.90 -2.22 -19.83
C TYR A 99 20.45 -0.91 -19.15
N PRO A 100 21.37 0.04 -18.91
CA PRO A 100 21.11 1.22 -18.10
C PRO A 100 19.97 2.10 -18.64
N ARG A 101 19.91 2.32 -19.96
CA ARG A 101 18.85 3.12 -20.60
C ARG A 101 17.47 2.50 -20.46
N VAL A 102 17.39 1.17 -20.54
CA VAL A 102 16.12 0.43 -20.42
C VAL A 102 15.68 0.37 -18.97
N ALA A 103 16.61 0.13 -18.06
CA ALA A 103 16.35 0.06 -16.63
C ALA A 103 15.79 1.37 -16.06
N GLN A 104 16.28 2.53 -16.51
CA GLN A 104 15.70 3.84 -16.12
C GLN A 104 14.22 3.98 -16.49
N LYS A 105 13.80 3.40 -17.62
CA LYS A 105 12.40 3.43 -18.08
C LYS A 105 11.55 2.38 -17.38
N VAL A 106 12.07 1.15 -17.27
CA VAL A 106 11.38 -0.02 -16.70
C VAL A 106 11.21 0.11 -15.20
N PHE A 107 12.23 0.54 -14.47
CA PHE A 107 12.24 0.48 -13.01
C PHE A 107 11.88 1.81 -12.37
N SER A 108 11.38 1.75 -11.13
CA SER A 108 11.40 2.87 -10.20
C SER A 108 12.81 3.07 -9.63
N ILE A 109 12.99 4.16 -8.88
CA ILE A 109 14.21 4.41 -8.08
C ILE A 109 14.49 3.23 -7.12
N THR A 110 13.45 2.54 -6.68
CA THR A 110 13.52 1.37 -5.79
C THR A 110 13.63 0.03 -6.54
N TYR A 111 13.96 0.04 -7.83
CA TYR A 111 14.05 -1.15 -8.69
C TYR A 111 12.73 -1.94 -8.82
N LYS A 112 11.58 -1.29 -8.61
CA LYS A 112 10.26 -1.91 -8.85
C LYS A 112 9.91 -1.83 -10.35
N PRO A 113 9.57 -2.95 -11.01
CA PRO A 113 9.19 -2.93 -12.42
C PRO A 113 7.86 -2.20 -12.64
N LYS A 114 7.84 -1.28 -13.60
CA LYS A 114 6.67 -0.52 -14.03
C LYS A 114 6.00 -1.26 -15.19
N LYS A 115 4.82 -1.84 -14.94
CA LYS A 115 4.03 -2.55 -15.94
C LYS A 115 3.70 -1.68 -17.16
N SER A 116 3.35 -0.41 -16.95
CA SER A 116 3.07 0.53 -18.03
C SER A 116 4.28 0.73 -18.94
N SER A 117 5.47 0.97 -18.38
CA SER A 117 6.70 1.13 -19.15
C SER A 117 7.02 -0.11 -19.98
N ILE A 118 6.93 -1.30 -19.37
CA ILE A 118 7.17 -2.58 -20.06
C ILE A 118 6.19 -2.74 -21.23
N SER A 119 4.90 -2.50 -21.01
CA SER A 119 3.88 -2.61 -22.05
C SER A 119 4.07 -1.60 -23.17
N THR A 120 4.46 -0.35 -22.86
CA THR A 120 4.79 0.64 -23.89
C THR A 120 5.98 0.18 -24.73
N MET A 121 7.04 -0.30 -24.10
CA MET A 121 8.22 -0.75 -24.84
C MET A 121 7.91 -1.96 -25.72
N GLU A 122 7.09 -2.91 -25.25
CA GLU A 122 6.61 -4.05 -26.07
C GLU A 122 5.91 -3.60 -27.35
N ARG A 123 5.08 -2.57 -27.26
CA ARG A 123 4.36 -2.02 -28.43
C ARG A 123 5.31 -1.32 -29.40
N THR A 124 6.33 -0.65 -28.88
CA THR A 124 7.32 0.08 -29.68
C THR A 124 8.52 -0.78 -30.11
N ILE A 125 8.54 -2.10 -29.85
CA ILE A 125 9.64 -2.99 -30.27
C ILE A 125 9.89 -2.88 -31.79
N LYS A 126 8.80 -2.77 -32.58
CA LYS A 126 8.91 -2.68 -34.04
C LYS A 126 9.68 -1.44 -34.52
N ASP A 127 9.53 -0.33 -33.81
CA ASP A 127 10.18 0.94 -34.14
C ASP A 127 11.58 1.08 -33.51
N ALA A 128 11.87 0.30 -32.47
CA ALA A 128 13.13 0.34 -31.73
C ALA A 128 13.58 -1.08 -31.29
N PRO A 129 14.27 -1.83 -32.17
CA PRO A 129 14.72 -3.19 -31.89
C PRO A 129 15.76 -3.29 -30.76
N GLU A 130 16.36 -2.16 -30.36
CA GLU A 130 17.26 -2.09 -29.20
C GLU A 130 16.59 -2.55 -27.89
N TYR A 131 15.25 -2.52 -27.81
CA TYR A 131 14.50 -2.96 -26.63
C TYR A 131 14.16 -4.45 -26.64
N GLU A 132 14.35 -5.17 -27.76
CA GLU A 132 13.91 -6.57 -27.91
C GLU A 132 14.64 -7.52 -26.96
N LYS A 133 15.98 -7.54 -27.02
CA LYS A 133 16.83 -8.34 -26.13
C LYS A 133 16.60 -8.05 -24.64
N PRO A 134 16.66 -6.78 -24.18
CA PRO A 134 16.46 -6.49 -22.77
C PRO A 134 15.03 -6.80 -22.30
N LEU A 135 13.99 -6.63 -23.13
CA LEU A 135 12.64 -7.04 -22.73
C LEU A 135 12.51 -8.56 -22.57
N LEU A 136 13.20 -9.34 -23.42
CA LEU A 136 13.16 -10.80 -23.35
C LEU A 136 13.87 -11.32 -22.10
N GLU A 137 15.05 -10.78 -21.76
CA GLU A 137 15.72 -11.08 -20.49
C GLU A 137 14.88 -10.63 -19.28
N LEU A 138 14.26 -9.45 -19.36
CA LEU A 138 13.43 -8.92 -18.28
C LEU A 138 12.21 -9.82 -18.01
N LYS A 139 11.60 -10.39 -19.04
CA LYS A 139 10.47 -11.32 -18.89
C LYS A 139 10.85 -12.63 -18.20
N GLN A 140 12.10 -13.07 -18.33
CA GLN A 140 12.59 -14.30 -17.69
C GLN A 140 12.82 -14.11 -16.18
N ILE A 141 13.19 -12.90 -15.76
CA ILE A 141 13.50 -12.58 -14.36
C ILE A 141 12.31 -11.99 -13.59
N ILE A 142 11.33 -11.39 -14.29
CA ILE A 142 10.12 -10.87 -13.65
C ILE A 142 9.17 -12.01 -13.27
N LYS A 143 8.72 -11.98 -12.01
CA LYS A 143 7.58 -12.77 -11.53
C LYS A 143 6.32 -11.92 -11.56
N ILE A 144 5.27 -12.43 -12.19
CA ILE A 144 3.95 -11.79 -12.20
C ILE A 144 3.19 -12.31 -11.00
N GLU A 145 2.88 -11.44 -10.05
CA GLU A 145 2.00 -11.75 -8.92
C GLU A 145 0.66 -11.04 -9.11
N GLU A 146 -0.42 -11.75 -8.80
CA GLU A 146 -1.75 -11.15 -8.75
C GLU A 146 -2.05 -10.66 -7.33
N ASP A 147 -2.50 -9.41 -7.23
CA ASP A 147 -2.92 -8.74 -6.01
C ASP A 147 -4.42 -8.42 -6.15
N VAL A 148 -5.22 -8.92 -5.22
CA VAL A 148 -6.66 -8.65 -5.18
C VAL A 148 -6.93 -7.57 -4.14
N ARG A 149 -7.62 -6.51 -4.55
CA ARG A 149 -7.98 -5.40 -3.67
C ARG A 149 -9.48 -5.31 -3.51
N VAL A 150 -9.91 -5.21 -2.25
CA VAL A 150 -11.31 -4.99 -1.88
C VAL A 150 -11.41 -3.61 -1.23
N SER A 151 -12.11 -2.70 -1.88
CA SER A 151 -12.40 -1.35 -1.40
C SER A 151 -13.89 -1.20 -1.14
N ILE A 152 -14.26 -0.47 -0.08
CA ILE A 152 -15.66 -0.12 0.18
C ILE A 152 -15.94 1.19 -0.56
N GLU A 153 -16.83 1.16 -1.55
CA GLU A 153 -17.38 2.40 -2.09
C GLU A 153 -18.39 2.94 -1.09
N LYS A 154 -18.07 4.09 -0.47
CA LYS A 154 -19.10 4.89 0.18
C LYS A 154 -20.00 5.42 -0.93
N ALA A 155 -21.30 5.20 -0.82
CA ALA A 155 -22.26 5.81 -1.72
C ALA A 155 -22.14 7.34 -1.58
N GLY A 156 -21.51 8.00 -2.56
CA GLY A 156 -21.44 9.46 -2.64
C GLY A 156 -20.04 10.07 -2.48
N GLU A 157 -19.15 9.83 -3.43
CA GLU A 157 -18.22 10.85 -3.91
C GLU A 157 -18.16 10.66 -5.43
N LYS A 158 -19.08 11.33 -6.13
CA LYS A 158 -18.86 11.62 -7.54
C LYS A 158 -17.74 12.64 -7.56
N ASP A 159 -16.58 12.26 -8.10
CA ASP A 159 -15.59 13.20 -8.58
C ASP A 159 -16.29 14.13 -9.60
N GLU A 160 -16.41 15.41 -9.26
CA GLU A 160 -16.49 16.51 -10.24
C GLU A 160 -15.08 17.03 -10.53
#